data_AF-A0A7L0WZ25-F1
#
_entry.id   AF-A0A7L0WZ25-F1
#
_cell.length_a   1.000
_cell.length_b   1.000
_cell.length_c   1.000
_cell.angle_alpha   90.00
_cell.angle_beta   90.00
_cell.angle_gamma   90.00
#
_symmetry.space_group_name_H-M   'P 1'
#
loop_
_entity.id
_entity.type
_entity.pdbx_description
1 polymer ?
#
loop_
_entity_poly.entity_id
_entity_poly.type
_entity_poly.pdbx_seq_one_letter_code
_entity_poly.pdbx_strand_id
1 'polypeptide(L)'
;QRLGCGAEGAAEVKRHPFFRTINFKRLEAGVTKPSFVPDVRRGVARGPGQRDPPPADGTLCPQPRAVYCKDVLDIEQFSTVKGVNLDQADNDFYAKFATGSVSIPWQNEMIETECFKDLNVFGPNGTRSPDLDWKQLPDPPRRSL
;
A
#
# COMPACT_ATOMS: atom_id res chain seq x y z
N GLN A 1 -19.69 22.30 -21.01
CA GLN A 1 -18.38 21.61 -20.97
C GLN A 1 -18.12 21.14 -19.54
N ARG A 2 -17.42 20.00 -19.34
CA ARG A 2 -17.13 19.45 -18.00
C ARG A 2 -16.02 20.25 -17.32
N LEU A 3 -16.17 20.57 -16.03
CA LEU A 3 -15.18 21.30 -15.24
C LEU A 3 -13.84 20.55 -15.20
N GLY A 4 -12.73 21.26 -15.36
CA GLY A 4 -11.39 20.67 -15.34
C GLY A 4 -10.94 20.04 -16.67
N CYS A 5 -11.76 20.09 -17.71
CA CYS A 5 -11.38 19.71 -19.08
C CYS A 5 -10.90 20.91 -19.92
N GLY A 6 -10.68 22.08 -19.31
CA GLY A 6 -10.08 23.25 -19.94
C GLY A 6 -8.55 23.27 -19.84
N ALA A 7 -7.92 24.34 -20.34
CA ALA A 7 -6.46 24.51 -20.36
C ALA A 7 -5.81 24.49 -18.96
N GLU A 8 -6.55 24.88 -17.93
CA GLU A 8 -6.11 24.92 -16.53
C GLU A 8 -6.21 23.55 -15.82
N GLY A 9 -6.85 22.56 -16.44
CA GLY A 9 -7.01 21.21 -15.90
C GLY A 9 -7.54 21.19 -14.47
N ALA A 10 -6.86 20.45 -13.59
CA ALA A 10 -7.24 20.33 -12.18
C ALA A 10 -7.17 21.66 -11.40
N ALA A 11 -6.43 22.67 -11.86
CA ALA A 11 -6.34 23.96 -11.17
C ALA A 11 -7.70 24.68 -11.15
N GLU A 12 -8.49 24.53 -12.22
CA GLU A 12 -9.87 25.04 -12.29
C GLU A 12 -10.76 24.39 -11.22
N VAL A 13 -10.65 23.06 -11.08
CA VAL A 13 -11.40 22.29 -10.06
C VAL A 13 -10.98 22.71 -8.65
N LYS A 14 -9.67 22.85 -8.39
CA LYS A 14 -9.13 23.25 -7.08
C LYS A 14 -9.57 24.66 -6.65
N ARG A 15 -9.88 25.56 -7.59
CA ARG A 15 -10.39 26.92 -7.29
C ARG A 15 -11.91 26.98 -7.06
N HIS A 16 -12.63 25.88 -7.26
CA HIS A 16 -14.08 25.88 -7.09
C HIS A 16 -14.47 26.25 -5.65
N PRO A 17 -15.50 27.11 -5.42
CA PRO A 17 -15.90 27.56 -4.09
C PRO A 17 -16.18 26.44 -3.07
N PHE A 18 -16.55 25.25 -3.55
CA PHE A 18 -16.70 24.05 -2.73
C PHE A 18 -15.42 23.70 -1.94
N PHE A 19 -14.24 23.88 -2.54
CA PHE A 19 -12.94 23.57 -1.93
C PHE A 19 -12.27 24.79 -1.26
N ARG A 20 -13.01 25.88 -1.03
CA ARG A 20 -12.45 27.14 -0.48
C ARG A 20 -11.71 26.98 0.86
N THR A 21 -12.07 25.95 1.64
CA THR A 21 -11.46 25.65 2.95
C THR A 21 -10.30 24.65 2.86
N ILE A 22 -10.02 24.11 1.67
CA ILE A 22 -9.01 23.07 1.47
C ILE A 22 -7.69 23.70 1.02
N ASN A 23 -6.62 23.43 1.78
CA ASN A 23 -5.26 23.69 1.34
C ASN A 23 -4.71 22.45 0.61
N PHE A 24 -4.68 22.50 -0.72
CA PHE A 24 -4.25 21.36 -1.54
C PHE A 24 -2.79 20.95 -1.33
N LYS A 25 -1.88 21.90 -1.04
CA LYS A 25 -0.47 21.56 -0.77
C LYS A 25 -0.34 20.70 0.49
N ARG A 26 -1.10 21.03 1.55
CA ARG A 26 -1.11 20.26 2.80
C ARG A 26 -1.82 18.91 2.64
N LEU A 27 -2.86 18.86 1.80
CA LEU A 27 -3.58 17.63 1.48
C LEU A 27 -2.69 16.64 0.72
N GLU A 28 -1.99 17.08 -0.32
CA GLU A 28 -1.09 16.24 -1.14
C GLU A 28 0.11 15.73 -0.34
N ALA A 29 0.59 16.50 0.64
CA ALA A 29 1.64 16.09 1.56
C ALA A 29 1.15 15.16 2.70
N GLY A 30 -0.15 14.84 2.76
CA GLY A 30 -0.71 13.95 3.79
C GLY A 30 -0.76 14.54 5.21
N VAL A 31 -0.61 15.86 5.37
CA VAL A 31 -0.53 16.53 6.69
C VAL A 31 -1.91 16.98 7.22
N THR A 32 -2.93 16.93 6.37
CA THR A 32 -4.31 17.23 6.78
C THR A 32 -4.94 15.98 7.38
N LYS A 33 -5.35 16.04 8.65
CA LYS A 33 -6.07 14.92 9.31
C LYS A 33 -7.38 14.64 8.56
N PRO A 34 -7.66 13.39 8.16
CA PRO A 34 -8.93 13.05 7.54
C PRO A 34 -10.08 13.21 8.55
N SER A 35 -11.25 13.62 8.06
CA SER A 35 -12.46 13.76 8.89
C SER A 35 -13.02 12.43 9.40
N PHE A 36 -12.57 11.32 8.80
CA PHE A 36 -12.91 9.97 9.19
C PHE A 36 -11.64 9.11 9.24
N VAL A 37 -11.45 8.42 10.36
CA VAL A 37 -10.36 7.45 10.55
C VAL A 37 -11.02 6.07 10.75
N PRO A 38 -10.87 5.13 9.80
CA PRO A 38 -11.38 3.77 9.97
C PRO A 38 -10.78 3.08 11.20
N ASP A 39 -11.56 2.27 11.93
CA ASP A 39 -11.02 1.52 13.07
C ASP A 39 -10.14 0.37 12.56
N VAL A 40 -8.86 0.36 12.96
CA VAL A 40 -7.83 -0.62 12.59
C VAL A 40 -7.46 -1.54 13.75
N ARG A 41 -8.22 -1.55 14.86
CA ARG A 41 -7.95 -2.44 16.00
C ARG A 41 -8.02 -3.89 15.55
N ARG A 42 -6.84 -4.46 15.25
CA ARG A 42 -6.56 -5.89 15.31
C ARG A 42 -7.16 -6.39 16.61
N GLY A 43 -7.91 -7.49 16.58
CA GLY A 43 -8.63 -8.06 17.71
C GLY A 43 -7.75 -8.44 18.89
N VAL A 44 -7.24 -7.45 19.63
CA VAL A 44 -6.79 -7.62 21.00
C VAL A 44 -8.07 -7.69 21.80
N ALA A 45 -8.45 -8.90 22.21
CA ALA A 45 -9.52 -9.12 23.15
C ALA A 45 -9.22 -8.34 24.44
N ARG A 46 -9.76 -7.10 24.56
CA ARG A 46 -9.84 -6.42 25.85
C ARG A 46 -10.99 -7.06 26.63
N GLY A 47 -10.72 -7.35 27.90
CA GLY A 47 -11.70 -7.94 28.81
C GLY A 47 -12.99 -7.12 28.91
N PRO A 48 -14.10 -7.75 29.33
CA PRO A 48 -15.39 -7.09 29.41
C PRO A 48 -15.35 -5.91 30.39
N GLY A 49 -15.74 -4.71 29.93
CA GLY A 49 -16.04 -3.57 30.80
C GLY A 49 -15.40 -2.21 30.47
N GLN A 50 -14.46 -2.12 29.52
CA GLN A 50 -13.86 -0.84 29.14
C GLN A 50 -14.52 -0.26 27.88
N ARG A 51 -15.41 0.73 28.06
CA ARG A 51 -15.83 1.64 26.99
C ARG A 51 -14.88 2.82 26.98
N ASP A 52 -14.21 3.05 25.85
CA ASP A 52 -13.39 4.24 25.64
C ASP A 52 -14.31 5.49 25.71
N PRO A 53 -13.87 6.60 26.35
CA PRO A 53 -14.61 7.85 26.33
C PRO A 53 -14.72 8.39 24.89
N PRO A 54 -15.82 9.09 24.54
CA PRO A 54 -15.97 9.68 23.22
C PRO A 54 -14.88 10.73 22.95
N PRO A 55 -14.35 10.84 21.70
CA PRO A 55 -13.32 11.82 21.38
C PRO A 55 -13.84 13.25 21.53
N ALA A 56 -13.03 14.12 22.14
CA ALA A 56 -13.38 15.52 22.41
C ALA A 56 -13.38 16.44 21.16
N ASP A 57 -12.90 15.96 20.01
CA ASP A 57 -12.66 16.78 18.80
C ASP A 57 -13.72 16.61 17.70
N GLY A 58 -14.82 15.91 17.97
CA GLY A 58 -15.86 15.64 16.97
C GLY A 58 -15.46 14.63 15.88
N THR A 59 -14.31 13.94 16.03
CA THR A 59 -13.97 12.79 15.18
C THR A 59 -15.00 11.69 15.42
N LEU A 60 -15.70 11.29 14.36
CA LEU A 60 -16.53 10.08 14.39
C LEU A 60 -15.61 8.88 14.58
N CYS A 61 -15.62 8.30 15.78
CA CYS A 61 -14.88 7.07 16.09
C CYS A 61 -15.81 5.87 15.79
N PRO A 62 -15.54 5.07 14.74
CA PRO A 62 -16.38 3.92 14.42
C PRO A 62 -16.27 2.81 15.48
N GLN A 63 -17.25 1.92 15.49
CA GLN A 63 -17.34 0.80 16.41
C GLN A 63 -16.11 -0.14 16.26
N PRO A 64 -15.55 -0.64 17.37
CA PRO A 64 -14.46 -1.61 17.31
C PRO A 64 -14.91 -2.86 16.54
N ARG A 65 -14.14 -3.24 15.51
CA ARG A 65 -14.28 -4.44 14.64
C ARG A 65 -15.07 -4.29 13.33
N ALA A 66 -15.28 -3.07 12.82
CA ALA A 66 -15.88 -2.90 11.50
C ALA A 66 -14.94 -3.39 10.39
N VAL A 67 -15.32 -4.47 9.70
CA VAL A 67 -14.74 -4.84 8.40
C VAL A 67 -15.60 -4.17 7.33
N TYR A 68 -14.99 -3.32 6.50
CA TYR A 68 -15.70 -2.57 5.46
C TYR A 68 -15.89 -3.40 4.18
N CYS A 69 -16.52 -4.57 4.31
CA CYS A 69 -16.96 -5.39 3.18
C CYS A 69 -18.29 -6.08 3.50
N LYS A 70 -18.97 -6.60 2.47
CA LYS A 70 -20.09 -7.51 2.67
C LYS A 70 -19.61 -8.82 3.29
N ASP A 71 -20.50 -9.57 3.94
CA ASP A 71 -20.21 -10.93 4.36
C ASP A 71 -19.89 -11.79 3.12
N VAL A 72 -18.96 -12.73 3.25
CA VAL A 72 -18.65 -13.67 2.17
C VAL A 72 -19.87 -14.49 1.76
N LEU A 73 -20.80 -14.74 2.68
CA LEU A 73 -22.06 -15.44 2.42
C LEU A 73 -23.05 -14.60 1.60
N ASP A 74 -22.89 -13.27 1.60
CA ASP A 74 -23.71 -12.33 0.83
C ASP A 74 -23.10 -12.02 -0.56
N ILE A 75 -21.94 -12.61 -0.88
CA ILE A 75 -21.30 -12.46 -2.18
C ILE A 75 -21.80 -13.58 -3.09
N GLU A 76 -22.52 -13.20 -4.16
CA GLU A 76 -22.95 -14.14 -5.18
C GLU A 76 -21.74 -14.84 -5.82
N GLN A 77 -21.81 -16.17 -5.89
CA GLN A 77 -20.80 -16.97 -6.56
C GLN A 77 -21.07 -16.99 -8.07
N PHE A 78 -20.07 -16.62 -8.88
CA PHE A 78 -20.10 -16.89 -10.31
C PHE A 78 -19.95 -18.39 -10.56
N SER A 79 -20.73 -18.94 -11.49
CA SER A 79 -20.54 -20.32 -11.92
C SER A 79 -19.18 -20.49 -12.60
N THR A 80 -18.54 -21.63 -12.37
CA THR A 80 -17.31 -21.96 -13.10
C THR A 80 -17.63 -22.14 -14.58
N VAL A 81 -16.92 -21.40 -15.44
CA VAL A 81 -17.01 -21.59 -16.88
C VAL A 81 -16.33 -22.92 -17.24
N LYS A 82 -17.09 -23.86 -17.79
CA LYS A 82 -16.56 -25.14 -18.30
C LYS A 82 -16.18 -25.01 -19.78
N GLY A 83 -15.20 -25.80 -20.23
CA GLY A 83 -14.82 -25.89 -21.64
C GLY A 83 -13.83 -24.81 -22.11
N VAL A 84 -13.19 -24.09 -21.18
CA VAL A 84 -12.08 -23.18 -21.49
C VAL A 84 -10.81 -24.01 -21.61
N ASN A 85 -10.14 -23.92 -22.76
CA ASN A 85 -8.81 -24.49 -22.97
C ASN A 85 -7.81 -23.35 -23.10
N LEU A 86 -6.74 -23.41 -22.32
CA LEU A 86 -5.66 -22.44 -22.39
C LEU A 86 -4.66 -22.86 -23.48
N ASP A 87 -4.28 -21.90 -24.32
CA ASP A 87 -3.35 -22.13 -25.42
C ASP A 87 -2.05 -21.33 -25.28
N GLN A 88 -1.24 -21.31 -26.34
CA GLN A 88 0.03 -20.59 -26.34
C GLN A 88 -0.16 -19.06 -26.26
N ALA A 89 -1.22 -18.50 -26.83
CA ALA A 89 -1.49 -17.07 -26.76
C ALA A 89 -1.81 -16.65 -25.31
N ASP A 90 -2.50 -17.50 -24.55
CA ASP A 90 -2.73 -17.28 -23.12
C ASP A 90 -1.41 -17.29 -22.34
N ASN A 91 -0.53 -18.26 -22.61
CA ASN A 91 0.79 -18.34 -21.97
C ASN A 91 1.67 -17.13 -22.30
N ASP A 92 1.65 -16.69 -23.56
CA ASP A 92 2.38 -15.49 -24.00
C ASP A 92 1.84 -14.23 -23.31
N PHE A 93 0.52 -14.17 -23.07
CA PHE A 93 -0.09 -13.10 -22.28
C PHE A 93 0.32 -13.16 -20.81
N TYR A 94 0.28 -14.34 -20.17
CA TYR A 94 0.68 -14.51 -18.78
C TYR A 94 2.15 -14.11 -18.55
N ALA A 95 3.04 -14.48 -19.48
CA ALA A 95 4.45 -14.08 -19.43
C ALA A 95 4.63 -12.55 -19.51
N LYS A 96 3.79 -11.86 -20.29
CA LYS A 96 3.80 -10.38 -20.37
C LYS A 96 3.18 -9.72 -19.14
N PHE A 97 2.15 -10.34 -18.57
CA PHE A 97 1.43 -9.80 -17.41
C PHE A 97 2.27 -9.92 -16.12
N ALA A 98 2.93 -11.04 -15.92
CA ALA A 98 3.71 -11.35 -14.72
C ALA A 98 5.07 -10.62 -14.71
N THR A 99 5.03 -9.29 -14.67
CA THR A 99 6.22 -8.41 -14.66
C THR A 99 7.06 -8.49 -13.38
N GLY A 100 6.57 -9.19 -12.36
CA GLY A 100 7.27 -9.34 -11.08
C GLY A 100 7.13 -8.10 -10.20
N SER A 101 8.23 -7.72 -9.52
CA SER A 101 8.24 -6.59 -8.60
C SER A 101 8.32 -5.26 -9.35
N VAL A 102 7.44 -4.31 -9.01
CA VAL A 102 7.49 -2.95 -9.54
C VAL A 102 8.47 -2.13 -8.70
N SER A 103 9.44 -1.49 -9.35
CA SER A 103 10.62 -0.93 -8.67
C SER A 103 10.30 0.08 -7.56
N ILE A 104 9.43 1.07 -7.81
CA ILE A 104 9.14 2.13 -6.82
C ILE A 104 8.42 1.56 -5.57
N PRO A 105 7.28 0.85 -5.70
CA PRO A 105 6.63 0.25 -4.53
C PRO A 105 7.54 -0.73 -3.78
N TRP A 106 8.32 -1.55 -4.47
CA TRP A 106 9.22 -2.52 -3.84
C TRP A 106 10.36 -1.85 -3.06
N GLN A 107 10.96 -0.78 -3.61
CA GLN A 107 11.97 -0.01 -2.89
C GLN A 107 11.38 0.69 -1.66
N ASN A 108 10.18 1.27 -1.77
CA ASN A 108 9.48 1.86 -0.63
C ASN A 108 9.18 0.81 0.44
N GLU A 109 8.74 -0.39 0.05
CA GLU A 109 8.52 -1.51 0.97
C GLU A 109 9.82 -1.85 1.74
N MET A 110 10.96 -1.95 1.05
CA MET A 110 12.25 -2.22 1.68
C MET A 110 12.71 -1.13 2.64
N ILE A 111 12.35 0.13 2.38
CA ILE A 111 12.66 1.26 3.27
C ILE A 111 11.70 1.26 4.47
N GLU A 112 10.40 1.13 4.24
CA GLU A 112 9.35 1.20 5.26
C GLU A 112 9.39 0.04 6.25
N THR A 113 9.83 -1.14 5.79
CA THR A 113 10.03 -2.34 6.63
C THR A 113 11.40 -2.39 7.31
N GLU A 114 12.21 -1.33 7.17
CA GLU A 114 13.58 -1.22 7.68
C GLU A 114 14.59 -2.24 7.10
N CYS A 115 14.19 -3.14 6.19
CA CYS A 115 15.09 -4.11 5.56
C CYS A 115 16.29 -3.45 4.87
N PHE A 116 16.07 -2.31 4.19
CA PHE A 116 17.17 -1.57 3.56
C PHE A 116 18.18 -1.08 4.59
N LYS A 117 17.72 -0.57 5.74
CA LYS A 117 18.60 -0.07 6.81
C LYS A 117 19.43 -1.19 7.43
N ASP A 118 18.85 -2.38 7.57
CA ASP A 118 19.51 -3.55 8.15
C ASP A 118 20.51 -4.20 7.18
N LEU A 119 20.20 -4.25 5.88
CA LEU A 119 21.00 -4.93 4.87
C LEU A 119 22.03 -4.03 4.17
N ASN A 120 21.75 -2.73 4.02
CA ASN A 120 22.64 -1.79 3.33
C ASN A 120 23.75 -1.29 4.26
N VAL A 121 24.58 -2.23 4.72
CA VAL A 121 25.71 -2.00 5.62
C VAL A 121 27.04 -2.03 4.87
N PHE A 122 27.96 -1.15 5.25
CA PHE A 122 29.32 -1.11 4.71
C PHE A 122 30.34 -1.64 5.71
N GLY A 123 31.56 -1.89 5.25
CA GLY A 123 32.65 -2.29 6.12
C GLY A 123 33.06 -1.19 7.12
N PRO A 124 33.88 -1.53 8.13
CA PRO A 124 34.36 -0.58 9.14
C PRO A 124 34.97 0.67 8.50
N ASN A 125 34.71 1.86 9.06
CA ASN A 125 35.19 3.15 8.54
C ASN A 125 34.72 3.47 7.10
N GLY A 126 33.59 2.92 6.65
CA GLY A 126 33.05 3.17 5.32
C GLY A 126 33.81 2.44 4.20
N THR A 127 34.57 1.40 4.54
CA THR A 127 35.23 0.55 3.54
C THR A 127 34.20 -0.30 2.79
N ARG A 128 34.60 -0.85 1.64
CA ARG A 128 33.77 -1.78 0.87
C ARG A 128 33.43 -3.01 1.72
N SER A 129 32.19 -3.45 1.63
CA SER A 129 31.75 -4.74 2.17
C SER A 129 32.27 -5.90 1.31
N PRO A 130 32.31 -7.13 1.83
CA PRO A 130 32.80 -8.31 1.09
C PRO A 130 32.10 -8.54 -0.26
N ASP A 131 30.80 -8.26 -0.37
CA ASP A 131 30.02 -8.37 -1.60
C ASP A 131 30.42 -7.34 -2.67
N LEU A 132 31.13 -6.27 -2.28
CA LEU A 132 31.66 -5.23 -3.17
C LEU A 132 33.16 -5.41 -3.47
N ASP A 133 33.82 -6.44 -2.93
CA ASP A 133 35.21 -6.77 -3.26
C ASP A 133 35.30 -7.66 -4.51
N TRP A 134 35.73 -7.04 -5.61
CA TRP A 134 35.91 -7.71 -6.90
C TRP A 134 36.93 -8.86 -6.90
N LYS A 135 37.82 -8.93 -5.91
CA LYS A 135 38.80 -10.02 -5.77
C LYS A 135 38.22 -11.24 -5.06
N GLN A 136 37.11 -11.07 -4.36
CA GLN A 136 36.50 -12.11 -3.56
C GLN A 136 35.53 -12.92 -4.42
N LEU A 137 35.76 -14.23 -4.52
CA LEU A 137 34.82 -15.13 -5.18
C LEU A 137 33.58 -15.31 -4.28
N PRO A 138 32.36 -15.38 -4.85
CA PRO A 138 31.18 -15.68 -4.08
C PRO A 138 31.28 -17.09 -3.48
N ASP A 139 30.81 -17.23 -2.24
CA ASP A 139 30.68 -18.54 -1.62
C ASP A 139 29.76 -19.43 -2.47
N PRO A 140 30.08 -20.72 -2.66
CA PRO A 140 29.20 -21.63 -3.37
C PRO A 140 27.84 -21.68 -2.65
N PRO A 141 26.72 -21.75 -3.40
CA PRO A 141 25.39 -21.79 -2.80
C PRO A 141 25.34 -22.96 -1.81
N ARG A 142 24.98 -22.66 -0.57
CA ARG A 142 24.77 -23.70 0.44
C ARG A 142 23.66 -24.59 -0.08
N ARG A 143 23.97 -25.88 -0.32
CA ARG A 143 22.93 -26.90 -0.59
C ARG A 143 21.95 -26.86 0.58
N SER A 144 20.75 -26.36 0.35
CA SER A 144 19.64 -26.53 1.27
C SER A 144 19.37 -28.03 1.39
N LEU A 145 19.39 -28.55 2.62
CA LEU A 145 18.92 -29.91 2.94
C LEU A 145 17.41 -30.03 2.67
#